data_AF-A0A3B9MI60-F1
#
_entry.id   AF-A0A3B9MI60-F1
#
_cell.length_a   1.000
_cell.length_b   1.000
_cell.length_c   1.000
_cell.angle_alpha   90.00
_cell.angle_beta   90.00
_cell.angle_gamma   90.00
#
_symmetry.space_group_name_H-M   'P 1'
#
loop_
_entity.id
_entity.type
_entity.pdbx_description
1 polymer ?
#
loop_
_entity_poly.entity_id
_entity_poly.type
_entity_poly.pdbx_seq_one_letter_code
_entity_poly.pdbx_strand_id
1 'polypeptide(L)'
;MPVPSPAEDELLLRVDACGICRTDLHVVEGELPVRRSPLIPGHQIVGRVAALGSLVADFAIGDRVGVAWLNRTCGVCEFCLAGRENLCEQAMFTGWTVDGGYAEYAVAPAAFTYRLPDNFDDTQG
;
A
#
# COMPACT_ATOMS: atom_id res chain seq x y z
N MET A 1 3.77 13.61 11.32
CA MET A 1 2.35 13.55 10.90
C MET A 1 1.56 12.76 11.93
N PRO A 2 0.24 12.93 12.07
CA PRO A 2 -0.54 12.05 12.95
C PRO A 2 -0.51 10.60 12.42
N VAL A 3 -0.57 9.62 13.33
CA VAL A 3 -0.68 8.20 12.97
C VAL A 3 -2.08 7.96 12.37
N PRO A 4 -2.20 7.41 11.15
CA PRO A 4 -3.50 7.12 10.55
C PRO A 4 -4.22 6.00 11.31
N SER A 5 -5.55 5.97 11.23
CA SER A 5 -6.37 4.85 11.71
C SER A 5 -6.79 3.98 10.53
N PRO A 6 -6.65 2.65 10.60
CA PRO A 6 -7.09 1.78 9.52
C PRO A 6 -8.62 1.73 9.45
N ALA A 7 -9.18 1.64 8.24
CA ALA A 7 -10.56 1.25 8.02
C ALA A 7 -10.80 -0.22 8.44
N GLU A 8 -12.07 -0.66 8.38
CA GLU A 8 -12.47 -1.99 8.82
C GLU A 8 -11.76 -3.13 8.08
N ASP A 9 -11.38 -2.93 6.82
CA ASP A 9 -10.70 -3.91 5.96
C ASP A 9 -9.19 -3.63 5.77
N GLU A 10 -8.63 -2.71 6.57
CA GLU A 10 -7.26 -2.25 6.44
C GLU A 10 -6.35 -2.70 7.59
N LEU A 11 -5.06 -2.63 7.31
CA LEU A 11 -3.98 -2.82 8.25
C LEU A 11 -3.38 -1.44 8.53
N LEU A 12 -3.03 -1.17 9.79
CA LEU A 12 -2.05 -0.14 10.12
C LEU A 12 -0.68 -0.80 10.13
N LEU A 13 0.26 -0.24 9.39
CA LEU A 13 1.63 -0.73 9.29
C LEU A 13 2.58 0.24 9.97
N ARG A 14 3.50 -0.28 10.77
CA ARG A 14 4.75 0.44 11.08
C ARG A 14 5.71 0.17 9.92
N VAL A 15 6.13 1.23 9.25
CA VAL A 15 7.02 1.11 8.09
C VAL A 15 8.44 0.85 8.57
N ASP A 16 9.03 -0.26 8.14
CA ASP A 16 10.42 -0.60 8.42
C ASP A 16 11.33 -0.08 7.28
N ALA A 17 10.88 -0.19 6.03
CA ALA A 17 11.53 0.38 4.85
C ALA A 17 10.51 0.73 3.75
N CYS A 18 10.86 1.67 2.86
CA CYS A 18 10.15 1.86 1.61
C CYS A 18 11.17 2.04 0.48
N GLY A 19 11.11 1.16 -0.53
CA GLY A 19 11.92 1.29 -1.73
C GLY A 19 11.64 2.59 -2.47
N ILE A 20 12.64 3.05 -3.24
CA ILE A 20 12.52 4.20 -4.15
C ILE A 20 12.52 3.65 -5.57
N CYS A 21 11.42 3.84 -6.29
CA CYS A 21 11.30 3.51 -7.69
C CYS A 21 11.39 4.78 -8.56
N ARG A 22 11.78 4.65 -9.83
CA ARG A 22 11.70 5.75 -10.80
C ARG A 22 10.27 6.29 -10.96
N THR A 23 9.25 5.45 -10.74
CA THR A 23 7.85 5.91 -10.69
C THR A 23 7.57 6.86 -9.52
N ASP A 24 8.25 6.73 -8.36
CA ASP A 24 8.12 7.70 -7.27
C ASP A 24 8.65 9.07 -7.70
N LEU A 25 9.73 9.09 -8.50
CA LEU A 25 10.24 10.31 -9.10
C LEU A 25 9.24 10.89 -10.09
N HIS A 26 8.60 10.09 -10.95
CA HIS A 26 7.54 10.60 -11.84
C HIS A 26 6.34 11.20 -11.09
N VAL A 27 5.99 10.69 -9.90
CA VAL A 27 4.97 11.30 -9.03
C VAL A 27 5.47 12.62 -8.44
N VAL A 28 6.68 12.63 -7.88
CA VAL A 28 7.26 13.80 -7.21
C VAL A 28 7.62 14.93 -8.19
N GLU A 29 8.08 14.57 -9.39
CA GLU A 29 8.42 15.49 -10.50
C GLU A 29 7.20 15.91 -11.32
N GLY A 30 6.02 15.34 -11.04
CA GLY A 30 4.73 15.76 -11.63
C GLY A 30 4.47 15.24 -13.04
N GLU A 31 5.21 14.23 -13.50
CA GLU A 31 4.95 13.54 -14.77
C GLU A 31 3.66 12.71 -14.71
N LEU A 32 3.28 12.24 -13.52
CA LEU A 32 1.92 11.79 -13.25
C LEU A 32 1.07 12.97 -12.76
N PRO A 33 -0.18 13.11 -13.23
CA PRO A 33 -1.05 14.18 -12.77
C PRO A 33 -1.21 14.10 -11.25
N VAL A 34 -1.09 15.25 -10.58
CA VAL A 34 -1.34 15.37 -9.14
C VAL A 34 -2.79 14.98 -8.87
N ARG A 35 -3.00 13.83 -8.21
CA ARG A 35 -4.35 13.33 -7.88
C ARG A 35 -4.84 13.77 -6.51
N ARG A 36 -3.92 14.06 -5.57
CA ARG A 36 -4.23 14.48 -4.20
C ARG A 36 -3.08 15.32 -3.63
N SER A 37 -3.41 16.34 -2.84
CA SER A 37 -2.44 17.15 -2.10
C SER A 37 -3.07 17.68 -0.79
N PRO A 38 -2.42 17.52 0.38
CA PRO A 38 -1.15 16.83 0.60
C PRO A 38 -1.27 15.31 0.37
N LEU A 39 -0.16 14.69 -0.04
CA LEU A 39 -0.04 13.25 -0.29
C LEU A 39 1.35 12.79 0.16
N ILE A 40 1.44 11.68 0.88
CA ILE A 40 2.71 11.00 1.17
C ILE A 40 3.06 10.08 -0.02
N PRO A 41 4.24 10.20 -0.67
CA PRO A 41 4.66 9.27 -1.73
C PRO A 41 5.21 7.94 -1.19
N GLY A 42 5.68 7.06 -2.09
CA GLY A 42 6.31 5.78 -1.76
C GLY A 42 5.35 4.60 -1.85
N HIS A 43 5.67 3.60 -2.66
CA HIS A 43 4.76 2.48 -2.98
C HIS A 43 5.44 1.11 -3.00
N GLN A 44 6.60 1.00 -2.36
CA GLN A 44 7.35 -0.24 -2.19
C GLN A 44 7.59 -0.47 -0.69
N ILE A 45 6.50 -0.57 0.08
CA ILE A 45 6.53 -0.57 1.54
C ILE A 45 6.88 -1.98 2.03
N VAL A 46 7.81 -2.06 2.97
CA VAL A 46 8.03 -3.21 3.85
C VAL A 46 7.79 -2.75 5.29
N GLY A 47 7.00 -3.50 6.04
CA GLY A 47 6.72 -3.14 7.42
C GLY A 47 6.06 -4.26 8.20
N ARG A 48 5.58 -3.90 9.40
CA ARG A 48 4.90 -4.83 10.29
C ARG A 48 3.52 -4.32 10.66
N VAL A 49 2.57 -5.25 10.74
CA VAL A 49 1.21 -4.95 11.19
C VAL A 49 1.24 -4.44 12.64
N ALA A 50 0.78 -3.20 12.85
CA ALA A 50 0.66 -2.55 14.15
C ALA A 50 -0.78 -2.56 14.67
N ALA A 51 -1.78 -2.51 13.78
CA ALA A 51 -3.19 -2.67 14.11
C ALA A 51 -3.98 -3.22 12.91
N LEU A 52 -5.20 -3.69 13.18
CA LEU A 52 -6.09 -4.33 12.22
C LEU A 52 -7.48 -3.69 12.28
N GLY A 53 -8.09 -3.51 11.12
CA GLY A 53 -9.52 -3.27 11.01
C GLY A 53 -10.35 -4.47 11.48
N SER A 54 -11.61 -4.22 11.85
CA SER A 54 -12.52 -5.22 12.42
C SER A 54 -12.90 -6.37 11.48
N LEU A 55 -12.76 -6.20 10.17
CA LEU A 55 -13.08 -7.20 9.15
C LEU A 55 -11.83 -7.95 8.64
N VAL A 56 -10.64 -7.61 9.13
CA VAL A 56 -9.41 -8.32 8.76
C VAL A 56 -9.30 -9.62 9.55
N ALA A 57 -9.42 -10.75 8.86
CA ALA A 57 -9.28 -12.08 9.46
C ALA A 57 -7.91 -12.73 9.18
N ASP A 58 -7.30 -12.38 8.05
CA ASP A 58 -6.16 -13.13 7.52
C ASP A 58 -4.81 -12.51 7.87
N PHE A 59 -4.69 -11.69 8.92
CA PHE A 59 -3.43 -11.08 9.38
C PHE A 59 -3.36 -11.04 10.91
N ALA A 60 -2.14 -11.02 11.45
CA ALA A 60 -1.89 -10.83 12.87
C ALA A 60 -0.98 -9.61 13.11
N ILE A 61 -1.14 -8.96 14.28
CA ILE A 61 -0.20 -7.93 14.74
C ILE A 61 1.20 -8.53 14.82
N GLY A 62 2.18 -7.86 14.21
CA GLY A 62 3.56 -8.30 14.10
C GLY A 62 3.92 -8.99 12.79
N ASP A 63 2.94 -9.42 11.99
CA ASP A 63 3.17 -10.01 10.66
C ASP A 63 4.02 -9.06 9.81
N ARG A 64 5.10 -9.58 9.20
CA ARG A 64 5.91 -8.85 8.23
C ARG A 64 5.22 -8.87 6.88
N VAL A 65 5.03 -7.68 6.31
CA VAL A 65 4.22 -7.50 5.10
C VAL A 65 4.82 -6.51 4.12
N GLY A 66 4.44 -6.66 2.86
CA GLY A 66 4.76 -5.76 1.76
C GLY A 66 3.50 -5.12 1.17
N VAL A 67 3.60 -3.85 0.78
CA VAL A 67 2.55 -3.11 0.05
C VAL A 67 3.14 -2.54 -1.23
N ALA A 68 2.46 -2.83 -2.35
CA ALA A 68 2.88 -2.42 -3.67
C ALA A 68 2.09 -1.20 -4.19
N TRP A 69 2.31 -0.89 -5.47
CA TRP A 69 1.65 0.21 -6.20
C TRP A 69 0.12 0.12 -6.18
N LEU A 70 -0.45 -1.04 -6.53
CA LEU A 70 -1.90 -1.22 -6.59
C LEU A 70 -2.47 -1.33 -5.17
N ASN A 71 -3.35 -0.40 -4.81
CA ASN A 71 -3.90 -0.29 -3.45
C ASN A 71 -5.31 -0.84 -3.34
N ARG A 72 -6.20 -0.51 -4.29
CA ARG A 72 -7.59 -1.01 -4.36
C ARG A 72 -8.02 -1.14 -5.80
N THR A 73 -8.99 -2.02 -6.06
CA THR A 73 -9.72 -2.12 -7.33
C THR A 73 -11.22 -2.27 -7.06
N CYS A 74 -12.06 -2.12 -8.08
CA CYS A 74 -13.52 -2.21 -7.90
C CYS A 74 -14.02 -3.64 -7.64
N GLY A 75 -13.23 -4.67 -7.96
CA GLY A 75 -13.61 -6.09 -7.81
C GLY A 75 -14.71 -6.60 -8.75
N VAL A 76 -15.37 -5.73 -9.53
CA VAL A 76 -16.60 -6.08 -10.28
C VAL A 76 -16.56 -5.82 -11.78
N CYS A 77 -15.56 -5.09 -12.30
CA CYS A 77 -15.43 -4.85 -13.73
C CYS A 77 -14.89 -6.08 -14.48
N GLU A 78 -14.97 -6.06 -15.82
CA GLU A 78 -14.48 -7.17 -16.66
C GLU A 78 -13.00 -7.49 -16.42
N PHE A 79 -12.19 -6.49 -16.08
CA PHE A 79 -10.77 -6.69 -15.80
C PHE A 79 -10.55 -7.36 -14.45
N CYS A 80 -11.22 -6.89 -13.40
CA CYS A 80 -11.16 -7.50 -12.07
C CYS A 80 -11.65 -8.94 -12.10
N LEU A 81 -12.81 -9.19 -12.71
CA LEU A 81 -13.39 -10.54 -12.81
C LEU A 81 -12.54 -11.50 -13.66
N ALA A 82 -11.73 -10.97 -14.58
CA ALA A 82 -10.78 -11.75 -15.38
C ALA A 82 -9.38 -11.88 -14.76
N GLY A 83 -9.17 -11.44 -13.51
CA GLY A 83 -7.85 -11.46 -12.85
C GLY A 83 -6.82 -10.50 -13.44
N ARG A 84 -7.28 -9.48 -14.20
CA ARG A 84 -6.46 -8.41 -14.80
C ARG A 84 -6.70 -7.08 -14.10
N GLU A 85 -6.84 -7.13 -12.79
CA GLU A 85 -7.26 -6.02 -11.94
C GLU A 85 -6.33 -4.79 -11.99
N ASN A 86 -5.10 -4.96 -12.48
CA ASN A 86 -4.18 -3.87 -12.81
C ASN A 86 -4.70 -2.94 -13.94
N LEU A 87 -5.71 -3.37 -14.71
CA LEU A 87 -6.39 -2.59 -15.74
C LEU A 87 -7.70 -1.96 -15.24
N CYS A 88 -8.00 -2.06 -13.93
CA CYS A 88 -9.20 -1.48 -13.36
C CYS A 88 -9.21 0.05 -13.47
N GLU A 89 -10.22 0.61 -14.13
CA GLU A 89 -10.38 2.07 -14.29
C GLU A 89 -10.65 2.81 -12.97
N GLN A 90 -11.13 2.09 -11.96
CA GLN A 90 -11.37 2.60 -10.60
C GLN A 90 -10.24 2.21 -9.62
N ALA A 91 -9.07 1.84 -10.14
CA ALA A 91 -7.94 1.47 -9.29
C ALA A 91 -7.45 2.68 -8.46
N MET A 92 -7.10 2.40 -7.22
CA MET A 92 -6.39 3.33 -6.35
C MET A 92 -4.94 2.84 -6.20
N PHE A 93 -4.04 3.78 -6.00
CA PHE A 93 -2.60 3.56 -6.01
C PHE A 93 -1.92 4.17 -4.80
N THR A 94 -1.12 3.34 -4.12
CA THR A 94 -0.31 3.70 -2.95
C THR A 94 0.70 4.77 -3.36
N GLY A 95 0.82 5.84 -2.60
CA GLY A 95 1.77 6.92 -2.90
C GLY A 95 1.39 7.81 -4.09
N TRP A 96 0.20 7.65 -4.68
CA TRP A 96 -0.29 8.49 -5.78
C TRP A 96 -1.73 8.99 -5.62
N THR A 97 -2.69 8.10 -5.37
CA THR A 97 -4.08 8.49 -5.08
C THR A 97 -4.41 8.40 -3.60
N VAL A 98 -3.67 7.57 -2.85
CA VAL A 98 -3.72 7.45 -1.38
C VAL A 98 -2.32 7.61 -0.80
N ASP A 99 -2.23 7.93 0.49
CA ASP A 99 -0.94 8.07 1.17
C ASP A 99 -0.10 6.79 1.09
N GLY A 100 1.21 6.98 0.90
CA GLY A 100 2.21 5.94 0.72
C GLY A 100 3.16 5.76 1.91
N GLY A 101 4.29 5.10 1.64
CA GLY A 101 5.21 4.59 2.66
C GLY A 101 6.34 5.52 3.08
N TYR A 102 6.47 6.74 2.53
CA TYR A 102 7.48 7.71 3.01
C TYR A 102 7.05 8.38 4.32
N ALA A 103 6.64 7.56 5.29
CA ALA A 103 6.17 7.94 6.62
C ALA A 103 6.46 6.80 7.61
N GLU A 104 6.43 7.10 8.92
CA GLU A 104 6.61 6.09 9.98
C GLU A 104 5.47 5.05 10.03
N TYR A 105 4.28 5.45 9.58
CA TYR A 105 3.09 4.60 9.53
C TYR A 105 2.34 4.79 8.22
N ALA A 106 1.79 3.70 7.70
CA ALA A 106 0.93 3.68 6.52
C ALA A 106 -0.28 2.77 6.76
N VAL A 107 -1.38 3.04 6.07
CA VAL A 107 -2.54 2.13 6.02
C VAL A 107 -2.61 1.44 4.67
N ALA A 108 -2.96 0.16 4.66
CA ALA A 108 -3.12 -0.60 3.43
C ALA A 108 -4.28 -1.60 3.55
N PRO A 109 -5.07 -1.80 2.48
CA PRO A 109 -6.11 -2.83 2.49
C PRO A 109 -5.49 -4.21 2.65
N ALA A 110 -6.09 -5.05 3.49
CA ALA A 110 -5.59 -6.40 3.73
C ALA A 110 -5.49 -7.21 2.42
N ALA A 111 -6.44 -7.03 1.50
CA ALA A 111 -6.48 -7.71 0.20
C ALA A 111 -5.32 -7.34 -0.75
N PHE A 112 -4.67 -6.19 -0.54
CA PHE A 112 -3.55 -5.71 -1.36
C PHE A 112 -2.23 -5.70 -0.58
N THR A 113 -2.21 -6.41 0.55
CA THR A 113 -1.03 -6.58 1.38
C THR A 113 -0.53 -8.01 1.30
N TYR A 114 0.78 -8.19 1.18
CA TYR A 114 1.39 -9.50 0.98
C TYR A 114 2.24 -9.86 2.19
N ARG A 115 2.05 -11.06 2.76
CA ARG A 115 2.98 -11.57 3.76
C ARG A 115 4.35 -11.77 3.15
N LEU A 116 5.37 -11.25 3.83
CA LEU A 116 6.75 -11.52 3.49
C LEU A 116 7.30 -12.54 4.48
N PRO A 117 8.06 -13.54 4.02
CA PRO A 117 8.67 -14.48 4.94
C PRO A 117 9.75 -13.76 5.77
N ASP A 118 9.95 -14.21 7.01
CA ASP A 118 10.90 -13.59 7.95
C ASP A 118 12.38 -13.89 7.61
N ASN A 119 12.63 -14.74 6.60
CA ASN A 119 13.96 -15.20 6.22
C ASN A 119 14.63 -14.39 5.08
N PHE A 120 14.06 -13.24 4.71
CA PHE A 120 14.66 -12.30 3.75
C PHE A 120 15.00 -10.98 4.46
N ASP A 121 16.23 -10.50 4.25
CA ASP A 121 16.69 -9.20 4.70
C ASP A 121 15.85 -8.06 4.08
N ASP A 122 15.63 -6.97 4.82
CA ASP A 122 14.73 -5.86 4.45
C ASP A 122 15.20 -5.07 3.21
N THR A 123 16.43 -5.34 2.75
CA THR A 123 17.11 -4.60 1.67
C THR A 123 17.08 -5.28 0.30
N GLN A 124 16.48 -6.46 0.17
CA GLN A 124 16.37 -7.14 -1.13
C GLN A 124 14.97 -6.98 -1.71
N GLY A 125 14.79 -5.91 -2.48
CA GLY A 125 13.65 -5.63 -3.35
C GLY A 125 14.10 -5.06 -4.68
#